data_AF-S6UNH2-F1
#
_entry.id   AF-S6UNH2-F1
#
_cell.length_a   1.000
_cell.length_b   1.000
_cell.length_c   1.000
_cell.angle_alpha   90.00
_cell.angle_beta   90.00
_cell.angle_gamma   90.00
#
_symmetry.space_group_name_H-M   'P 1'
#
loop_
_entity.id
_entity.type
_entity.pdbx_description
1 polymer ?
#
loop_
_entity_poly.entity_id
_entity_poly.type
_entity_poly.pdbx_seq_one_letter_code
_entity_poly.pdbx_strand_id
1 'polypeptide(L)' 'IALALVLGGALGNLYDRVVLGHVIDFILVHWQNRWYFPAFNVADSAITVGAIMLALDMFKSKKTGETVND' A
#
# COMPACT_ATOMS: atom_id res chain seq x y z
N ILE A 1 -3.09 7.99 -9.93
CA ILE A 1 -2.83 6.54 -9.79
C ILE A 1 -2.64 6.16 -8.32
N ALA A 2 -1.72 6.79 -7.57
CA ALA A 2 -1.46 6.42 -6.18
C ALA A 2 -2.71 6.36 -5.28
N LEU A 3 -3.55 7.40 -5.30
CA LEU A 3 -4.84 7.41 -4.57
C LEU A 3 -5.79 6.30 -5.02
N ALA A 4 -5.84 5.98 -6.32
CA ALA A 4 -6.68 4.91 -6.84
C ALA A 4 -6.19 3.52 -6.39
N LEU A 5 -4.87 3.31 -6.27
CA LEU A 5 -4.30 2.08 -5.73
C LEU A 5 -4.66 1.88 -4.25
N VAL A 6 -4.51 2.94 -3.44
CA VAL A 6 -4.89 2.90 -2.02
C VAL A 6 -6.39 2.66 -1.86
N LEU A 7 -7.22 3.40 -2.59
CA LEU A 7 -8.68 3.26 -2.51
C LEU A 7 -9.14 1.89 -3.00
N GLY A 8 -8.61 1.40 -4.12
CA GLY A 8 -8.96 0.09 -4.67
C GLY A 8 -8.63 -1.05 -3.71
N GLY A 9 -7.43 -1.04 -3.12
CA GLY A 9 -7.06 -2.03 -2.11
C GLY A 9 -7.91 -1.91 -0.84
N ALA A 10 -8.16 -0.70 -0.35
CA ALA A 10 -9.01 -0.48 0.82
C ALA A 10 -10.44 -1.00 0.61
N LEU A 11 -11.02 -0.77 -0.58
CA LEU A 11 -12.35 -1.26 -0.93
C LEU A 11 -12.38 -2.78 -1.07
N GLY A 12 -11.36 -3.41 -1.64
CA GLY A 12 -11.29 -4.88 -1.73
C GLY A 12 -11.27 -5.53 -0.34
N ASN A 13 -10.39 -5.04 0.54
CA ASN A 13 -10.29 -5.50 1.92
C ASN A 13 -11.54 -5.17 2.76
N LEU A 14 -12.27 -4.10 2.44
CA LEU A 14 -13.55 -3.77 3.06
C LEU A 14 -14.64 -4.73 2.60
N TYR A 15 -14.71 -5.03 1.30
CA TYR A 15 -15.67 -5.98 0.74
C TYR A 15 -15.53 -7.35 1.40
N ASP A 16 -14.32 -7.87 1.52
CA ASP A 16 -14.05 -9.15 2.19
C ASP A 16 -14.56 -9.13 3.64
N ARG A 17 -14.29 -8.06 4.39
CA ARG A 17 -14.80 -7.92 5.76
C ARG A 17 -16.32 -7.88 5.85
N VAL A 18 -16.98 -7.22 4.91
CA VAL A 18 -18.45 -7.11 4.90
C VAL A 18 -19.11 -8.42 4.52
N VAL A 19 -18.55 -9.15 3.53
CA VAL A 19 -19.18 -10.36 2.98
C VAL A 19 -18.75 -11.63 3.72
N LEU A 20 -17.48 -11.71 4.11
CA LEU A 20 -16.86 -12.91 4.68
C LEU A 20 -16.58 -12.77 6.19
N GLY A 21 -16.65 -11.56 6.74
CA GLY A 21 -16.32 -11.27 8.15
C GLY A 21 -14.82 -11.21 8.45
N HIS A 22 -13.96 -11.47 7.47
CA HIS A 22 -12.50 -11.44 7.57
C HIS A 22 -11.88 -11.19 6.20
N VAL A 23 -10.58 -10.89 6.17
CA VAL A 23 -9.81 -10.76 4.92
C VAL A 23 -9.15 -12.09 4.58
N ILE A 24 -9.14 -12.45 3.30
CA ILE A 24 -8.42 -13.63 2.83
C ILE A 24 -7.00 -13.22 2.45
N ASP A 25 -6.04 -13.70 3.24
CA ASP A 25 -4.61 -13.59 2.95
C ASP A 25 -4.09 -14.89 2.33
N PHE A 26 -3.43 -14.79 1.18
CA PHE A 26 -2.99 -15.97 0.42
C PHE A 26 -1.52 -15.91 -0.02
N ILE A 27 -0.85 -14.75 0.13
CA ILE A 27 0.57 -14.60 -0.19
C ILE A 27 1.36 -14.69 1.09
N LEU A 28 2.11 -15.78 1.27
CA LEU A 28 3.02 -15.98 2.40
C LEU A 28 4.47 -15.96 1.91
N VAL A 29 5.20 -14.89 2.25
CA VAL A 29 6.63 -14.79 1.97
C VAL A 29 7.41 -15.22 3.19
N HIS A 30 8.38 -16.11 3.02
CA HIS A 30 9.20 -16.59 4.13
C HIS A 30 10.63 -16.89 3.67
N TRP A 31 11.56 -16.91 4.63
CA TRP A 31 12.93 -17.34 4.42
C TRP A 31 13.22 -18.59 5.25
N GLN A 32 13.26 -19.74 4.54
CA GLN A 32 13.41 -21.06 5.16
C GLN A 32 12.40 -21.22 6.30
N ASN A 33 12.83 -21.81 7.42
CA ASN A 33 12.06 -21.94 8.66
C ASN A 33 12.51 -20.92 9.73
N ARG A 34 13.15 -19.82 9.33
CA ARG A 34 13.73 -18.82 10.24
C ARG A 34 12.90 -17.55 10.36
N TRP A 35 12.22 -17.18 9.28
CA TRP A 35 11.46 -15.93 9.24
C TRP A 35 10.27 -16.06 8.30
N TYR A 36 9.14 -15.56 8.75
CA TYR A 36 7.89 -15.49 8.00
C TYR A 36 7.42 -14.05 8.01
N PHE A 37 7.24 -13.49 6.83
CA PHE A 37 6.49 -12.25 6.68
C PHE A 37 5.00 -12.56 6.91
N PRO A 38 4.24 -11.69 7.58
CA PRO A 38 2.79 -11.86 7.71
C PRO A 38 2.16 -12.12 6.35
N ALA A 39 1.23 -13.06 6.28
CA ALA A 39 0.50 -13.29 5.04
C ALA A 39 -0.24 -12.01 4.63
N PHE A 40 -0.31 -11.77 3.32
CA PHE A 40 -0.96 -10.59 2.76
C PHE A 40 -1.67 -10.95 1.46
N ASN A 41 -2.39 -9.99 0.89
CA ASN A 41 -3.09 -10.17 -0.37
C ASN A 41 -2.77 -9.05 -1.40
N VAL A 42 -3.46 -9.10 -2.54
CA VAL A 42 -3.28 -8.11 -3.62
C VAL A 42 -3.78 -6.72 -3.19
N ALA A 43 -4.81 -6.63 -2.35
CA ALA A 43 -5.28 -5.36 -1.82
C ALA A 43 -4.22 -4.67 -0.94
N ASP A 44 -3.54 -5.42 -0.07
CA ASP A 44 -2.44 -4.90 0.76
C ASP A 44 -1.25 -4.44 -0.10
N SER A 45 -0.95 -5.18 -1.17
CA SER A 45 0.09 -4.81 -2.14
C SER A 45 -0.26 -3.49 -2.84
N ALA A 46 -1.50 -3.31 -3.28
CA ALA A 46 -1.97 -2.07 -3.91
C ALA A 46 -1.91 -0.89 -2.95
N ILE A 47 -2.34 -1.06 -1.70
CA ILE A 47 -2.24 -0.04 -0.65
C ILE A 47 -0.77 0.33 -0.42
N THR A 48 0.11 -0.66 -0.28
CA THR A 48 1.55 -0.42 -0.01
C THR A 48 2.22 0.34 -1.15
N VAL A 49 2.01 -0.08 -2.40
CA VAL A 49 2.57 0.61 -3.57
C VAL A 49 2.00 2.02 -3.69
N GLY A 50 0.68 2.19 -3.50
CA GLY A 50 0.03 3.50 -3.51
C GLY A 50 0.58 4.44 -2.43
N ALA A 51 0.79 3.93 -1.21
CA ALA A 51 1.36 4.68 -0.11
C ALA A 51 2.82 5.09 -0.39
N ILE A 52 3.65 4.18 -0.93
CA ILE A 52 5.03 4.49 -1.34
C ILE A 52 5.03 5.59 -2.41
N MET A 53 4.14 5.51 -3.41
CA MET A 53 4.03 6.55 -4.44
C MET A 53 3.66 7.92 -3.85
N LEU A 54 2.70 7.97 -2.92
CA LEU A 54 2.34 9.21 -2.23
C LEU A 54 3.50 9.77 -1.40
N ALA A 55 4.22 8.90 -0.67
CA ALA A 55 5.38 9.31 0.10
C ALA A 55 6.47 9.91 -0.80
N LEU A 56 6.80 9.25 -1.92
CA LEU A 56 7.77 9.74 -2.89
C LEU A 56 7.36 11.08 -3.52
N ASP A 57 6.07 11.27 -3.78
CA ASP A 57 5.53 12.54 -4.29
C ASP A 57 5.73 13.69 -3.30
N MET A 58 5.47 13.44 -2.01
CA MET A 58 5.71 14.41 -0.93
C MET A 58 7.21 14.79 -0.82
N PHE A 59 8.11 13.81 -0.93
CA PHE A 59 9.56 14.08 -0.88
C PHE A 59 10.06 14.85 -2.10
N LYS A 60 9.47 14.64 -3.29
CA LYS A 60 9.79 15.43 -4.49
C LYS A 60 9.27 16.86 -4.39
N SER A 61 8.04 17.06 -3.90
CA SER A 61 7.40 18.37 -3.79
C SER A 61 8.20 19.33 -2.89
N LYS A 62 8.79 18.83 -1.80
CA LYS A 62 9.69 19.64 -0.94
C LYS A 62 10.92 20.21 -1.67
N LYS A 63 11.37 19.58 -2.76
CA LYS A 63 12.58 19.99 -3.49
C LYS A 63 12.32 21.12 -4.50
N THR A 64 11.06 21.44 -4.79
CA THR A 64 10.67 22.43 -5.79
C THR A 64 10.26 23.78 -5.16
N GLY A 65 10.36 23.92 -3.83
CA GLY A 65 9.98 25.13 -3.11
C GLY A 65 11.08 26.18 -2.86
N GLU A 66 12.32 25.98 -3.32
CA GLU A 66 13.46 26.90 -3.08
C GLU A 66 14.00 27.56 -4.36
N THR A 67 13.12 27.98 -5.26
CA THR A 67 13.45 29.01 -6.25
C THR A 67 12.28 29.98 -6.42
N VAL A 68 12.08 30.84 -5.43
CA VAL A 68 11.46 32.15 -5.67
C VAL A 68 12.54 33.15 -5.32
N ASN A 69 13.10 33.73 -6.39
CA ASN A 69 14.15 34.74 -6.35
C ASN A 69 13.77 35.93 -5.45
N ASP A 70 14.80 36.55 -4.89
CA ASP A 70 14.83 37.87 -4.26
C ASP A 70 14.02 38.94 -5.01
#